data_AF-A0A286T5Y3-F1
#
_entry.id   AF-A0A286T5Y3-F1
#
_cell.length_a   1.000
_cell.length_b   1.000
_cell.length_c   1.000
_cell.angle_alpha   90.00
_cell.angle_beta   90.00
_cell.angle_gamma   90.00
#
_symmetry.space_group_name_H-M   'P 1'
#
loop_
_entity.id
_entity.type
_entity.pdbx_description
1 polymer ?
#
loop_
_entity_poly.entity_id
_entity_poly.type
_entity_poly.pdbx_seq_one_letter_code
_entity_poly.pdbx_strand_id
1 'polypeptide(L)'
;SDRCSASKQNWRVTDDNNHKLEATLKIERYPDSNVVGDPKVIIGQVHGYEIKQALIKLLWEGENKPVRAILNNTYLPNNQQCSHCKSFSINLGTVKAGTNWQYKIEVNDEGIVLAAAGVEKSFSWGTSIEKTGYTLDPSWASDSNSF
;
A
#
# COMPACT_ATOMS: atom_id res chain seq x y z
N SER A 1 27.70 -4.53 19.87
CA SER A 1 26.82 -5.26 18.94
C SER A 1 25.91 -4.22 18.29
N ASP A 2 26.03 -4.05 16.98
CA ASP A 2 25.18 -3.11 16.26
C ASP A 2 23.75 -3.66 16.19
N ARG A 3 22.82 -2.97 16.84
CA ARG A 3 21.40 -3.33 16.85
C ARG A 3 20.66 -2.94 15.57
N CYS A 4 21.35 -2.41 14.56
CA CYS A 4 20.74 -1.94 13.31
C CYS A 4 21.68 -2.21 12.12
N SER A 5 21.74 -3.45 11.61
CA SER A 5 22.23 -3.65 10.23
C SER A 5 21.03 -3.77 9.28
N ALA A 6 20.89 -2.81 8.36
CA ALA A 6 19.80 -2.77 7.37
C ALA A 6 19.82 -3.94 6.37
N SER A 7 20.88 -4.74 6.35
CA SER A 7 21.08 -5.85 5.40
C SER A 7 20.14 -7.04 5.57
N LYS A 8 19.32 -7.08 6.62
CA LYS A 8 18.31 -8.14 6.88
C LYS A 8 16.93 -7.59 7.22
N GLN A 9 16.65 -6.33 6.92
CA GLN A 9 15.37 -5.69 7.26
C GLN A 9 14.35 -5.77 6.13
N ASN A 10 14.81 -6.00 4.91
CA ASN A 10 13.95 -6.18 3.75
C ASN A 10 13.51 -7.64 3.62
N TRP A 11 12.34 -7.86 3.04
CA TRP A 11 11.74 -9.19 2.89
C TRP A 11 11.33 -9.46 1.44
N ARG A 12 11.04 -10.71 1.13
CA ARG A 12 10.60 -11.14 -0.21
C ARG A 12 9.26 -11.81 -0.09
N VAL A 13 8.43 -11.69 -1.13
CA VAL A 13 7.14 -12.40 -1.18
C VAL A 13 7.35 -13.92 -1.16
N THR A 14 8.45 -14.38 -1.73
CA THR A 14 8.83 -15.79 -1.89
C THR A 14 9.55 -16.40 -0.70
N ASP A 15 9.72 -15.67 0.41
CA ASP A 15 10.40 -16.22 1.60
C ASP A 15 9.52 -17.12 2.48
N ASP A 16 8.39 -17.60 1.91
CA ASP A 16 7.36 -18.45 2.53
C ASP A 16 6.71 -17.84 3.79
N ASN A 17 6.83 -16.52 4.00
CA ASN A 17 6.12 -15.81 5.06
C ASN A 17 5.02 -14.91 4.51
N ASN A 18 3.87 -14.90 5.18
CA ASN A 18 2.84 -13.87 4.95
C ASN A 18 3.27 -12.58 5.64
N HIS A 19 3.65 -11.57 4.85
CA HIS A 19 4.13 -10.29 5.38
C HIS A 19 2.97 -9.37 5.66
N LYS A 20 2.80 -9.00 6.93
CA LYS A 20 1.59 -8.34 7.42
C LYS A 20 1.92 -7.10 8.25
N LEU A 21 1.37 -5.96 7.83
CA LEU A 21 1.34 -4.71 8.58
C LEU A 21 -0.09 -4.45 9.07
N GLU A 22 -0.28 -4.48 10.39
CA GLU A 22 -1.54 -4.13 11.05
C GLU A 22 -1.35 -2.96 12.00
N ALA A 23 -2.30 -2.04 12.00
CA ALA A 23 -2.32 -0.95 12.95
C ALA A 23 -3.74 -0.64 13.41
N THR A 24 -3.87 -0.31 14.70
CA THR A 24 -5.01 0.44 15.23
C THR A 24 -4.57 1.89 15.40
N LEU A 25 -5.29 2.83 14.79
CA LEU A 25 -4.92 4.25 14.82
C LEU A 25 -6.13 5.17 14.90
N LYS A 26 -5.83 6.45 15.16
CA LYS A 26 -6.78 7.56 15.14
C LYS A 26 -6.13 8.75 14.46
N ILE A 27 -6.82 9.35 13.50
CA ILE A 27 -6.36 10.59 12.85
C ILE A 27 -6.87 11.75 13.70
N GLU A 28 -5.98 12.41 14.44
CA GLU A 28 -6.36 13.52 15.35
C GLU A 28 -6.23 14.89 14.71
N ARG A 29 -5.21 15.08 13.86
CA ARG A 29 -4.93 16.33 13.17
C ARG A 29 -4.51 16.05 11.75
N TYR A 30 -4.94 16.91 10.85
CA TYR A 30 -4.67 16.86 9.42
C TYR A 30 -4.74 18.28 8.85
N PRO A 31 -4.16 18.54 7.67
CA PRO A 31 -4.20 19.86 7.05
C PRO A 31 -5.64 20.39 6.89
N ASP A 32 -5.83 21.69 7.16
CA ASP A 32 -7.13 22.35 7.01
C ASP A 32 -7.59 22.29 5.55
N SER A 33 -8.79 21.74 5.33
CA SER A 33 -9.32 21.54 4.00
C SER A 33 -9.64 22.83 3.26
N ASN A 34 -9.84 23.94 3.98
CA ASN A 34 -10.03 25.26 3.38
C ASN A 34 -8.72 25.82 2.77
N VAL A 35 -7.56 25.26 3.17
CA VAL A 35 -6.25 25.70 2.70
C VAL A 35 -5.73 24.80 1.57
N VAL A 36 -5.88 23.49 1.72
CA VAL A 36 -5.25 22.51 0.80
C VAL A 36 -6.25 21.73 -0.06
N GLY A 37 -7.56 21.99 0.08
CA GLY A 37 -8.60 21.10 -0.45
C GLY A 37 -8.70 19.83 0.39
N ASP A 38 -9.00 18.69 -0.22
CA ASP A 38 -9.02 17.45 0.56
C ASP A 38 -7.64 17.16 1.18
N PRO A 39 -7.56 16.87 2.49
CA PRO A 39 -6.29 16.52 3.11
C PRO A 39 -5.73 15.24 2.46
N LYS A 40 -4.42 15.01 2.57
CA LYS A 40 -3.80 13.79 2.06
C LYS A 40 -2.86 13.22 3.12
N VAL A 41 -3.29 12.14 3.77
CA VAL A 41 -2.55 11.49 4.86
C VAL A 41 -2.23 10.05 4.48
N ILE A 42 -0.95 9.76 4.24
CA ILE A 42 -0.48 8.38 4.03
C ILE A 42 -0.38 7.71 5.40
N ILE A 43 -1.12 6.62 5.59
CA ILE A 43 -1.24 5.95 6.89
C ILE A 43 -0.50 4.61 6.97
N GLY A 44 -0.12 4.06 5.82
CA GLY A 44 0.59 2.80 5.68
C GLY A 44 1.08 2.61 4.26
N GLN A 45 2.20 1.92 4.10
CA GLN A 45 2.77 1.63 2.78
C GLN A 45 3.59 0.35 2.79
N VAL A 46 3.64 -0.29 1.63
CA VAL A 46 4.65 -1.31 1.30
C VAL A 46 5.42 -0.76 0.10
N HIS A 47 6.73 -0.62 0.26
CA HIS A 47 7.58 0.06 -0.71
C HIS A 47 8.74 -0.85 -1.09
N GLY A 48 8.98 -1.02 -2.40
CA GLY A 48 10.09 -1.86 -2.84
C GLY A 48 11.44 -1.26 -2.42
N TYR A 49 12.36 -2.11 -2.00
CA TYR A 49 13.76 -1.77 -1.79
C TYR A 49 14.41 -1.43 -3.13
N GLU A 50 15.08 -0.28 -3.18
CA GLU A 50 15.66 0.27 -4.42
C GLU A 50 14.69 0.37 -5.60
N ILE A 51 13.41 0.63 -5.32
CA ILE A 51 12.38 0.87 -6.32
C ILE A 51 11.73 2.21 -5.99
N LYS A 52 11.52 3.09 -6.97
CA LYS A 52 10.91 4.41 -6.73
C LYS A 52 9.41 4.36 -6.42
N GLN A 53 8.72 3.34 -6.93
CA GLN A 53 7.29 3.15 -6.76
C GLN A 53 7.01 2.33 -5.50
N ALA A 54 6.06 2.79 -4.68
CA ALA A 54 5.49 1.92 -3.66
C ALA A 54 4.61 0.86 -4.33
N LEU A 55 4.60 -0.37 -3.84
CA LEU A 55 3.58 -1.34 -4.25
C LEU A 55 2.19 -0.83 -3.84
N ILE A 56 2.05 -0.45 -2.56
CA ILE A 56 0.80 0.05 -1.98
C ILE A 56 1.08 1.28 -1.12
N LYS A 57 0.17 2.27 -1.19
CA LYS A 57 -0.02 3.28 -0.15
C LYS A 57 -1.47 3.34 0.26
N LEU A 58 -1.76 3.27 1.55
CA LEU A 58 -3.07 3.61 2.09
C LEU A 58 -3.12 5.12 2.35
N LEU A 59 -4.15 5.77 1.80
CA LEU A 59 -4.34 7.21 1.84
C LEU A 59 -5.72 7.53 2.43
N TRP A 60 -5.75 8.36 3.46
CA TRP A 60 -6.96 8.99 3.98
C TRP A 60 -7.05 10.43 3.48
N GLU A 61 -8.22 10.82 2.95
CA GLU A 61 -8.44 12.11 2.30
C GLU A 61 -9.58 12.94 2.89
N GLY A 62 -9.84 12.77 4.18
CA GLY A 62 -10.95 13.44 4.85
C GLY A 62 -12.10 12.49 5.16
N GLU A 63 -12.95 12.94 6.08
CA GLU A 63 -13.98 12.11 6.71
C GLU A 63 -15.09 11.65 5.76
N ASN A 64 -15.29 12.37 4.66
CA ASN A 64 -16.35 12.11 3.70
C ASN A 64 -15.88 11.28 2.51
N LYS A 65 -14.64 10.79 2.53
CA LYS A 65 -14.03 10.01 1.47
C LYS A 65 -13.62 8.63 1.96
N PRO A 66 -13.71 7.60 1.10
CA PRO A 66 -13.15 6.30 1.43
C PRO A 66 -11.64 6.42 1.59
N VAL A 67 -11.08 5.63 2.50
CA VAL A 67 -9.65 5.32 2.50
C VAL A 67 -9.34 4.66 1.16
N ARG A 68 -8.36 5.20 0.44
CA ARG A 68 -7.93 4.65 -0.84
C ARG A 68 -6.66 3.84 -0.67
N ALA A 69 -6.60 2.68 -1.31
CA ALA A 69 -5.33 2.04 -1.57
C ALA A 69 -4.86 2.48 -2.96
N ILE A 70 -3.74 3.18 -3.00
CA ILE A 70 -3.04 3.57 -4.23
C ILE A 70 -2.03 2.47 -4.54
N LEU A 71 -2.22 1.81 -5.66
CA LEU A 71 -1.46 0.66 -6.14
C LEU A 71 -0.66 1.07 -7.37
N ASN A 72 0.54 0.51 -7.55
CA ASN A 72 1.27 0.59 -8.81
C ASN A 72 1.23 -0.76 -9.52
N ASN A 73 0.82 -0.75 -10.79
CA ASN A 73 0.67 -1.99 -11.55
C ASN A 73 2.00 -2.73 -11.73
N THR A 74 3.11 -2.01 -11.94
CA THR A 74 4.46 -2.55 -12.16
C THR A 74 5.51 -1.54 -11.64
N TYR A 75 6.79 -1.86 -11.81
CA TYR A 75 7.92 -1.06 -11.31
C TYR A 75 9.17 -1.16 -12.19
N LEU A 76 10.17 -0.33 -11.89
CA LEU A 76 11.54 -0.52 -12.37
C LEU A 76 12.52 -0.61 -11.18
N PRO A 77 13.49 -1.54 -11.23
CA PRO A 77 14.50 -1.69 -10.18
C PRO A 77 15.51 -0.52 -10.20
N ASN A 78 16.40 -0.50 -9.20
CA ASN A 78 17.53 0.43 -9.10
C ASN A 78 17.12 1.92 -9.06
N ASN A 79 15.98 2.23 -8.42
CA ASN A 79 15.42 3.57 -8.27
C ASN A 79 15.22 4.30 -9.62
N GLN A 80 14.99 3.56 -10.69
CA GLN A 80 14.80 4.14 -12.02
C GLN A 80 13.44 4.84 -12.12
N GLN A 81 13.41 5.89 -12.96
CA GLN A 81 12.17 6.56 -13.31
C GLN A 81 11.36 5.63 -14.22
N CYS A 82 10.14 5.25 -13.80
CA CYS A 82 9.28 4.41 -14.60
C CYS A 82 8.21 5.24 -15.32
N SER A 83 8.35 5.39 -16.65
CA SER A 83 7.40 6.15 -17.47
C SER A 83 6.14 5.37 -17.85
N HIS A 84 6.21 4.03 -17.81
CA HIS A 84 5.10 3.14 -18.18
C HIS A 84 4.33 2.59 -16.98
N CYS A 85 4.88 2.70 -15.77
CA CYS A 85 4.19 2.33 -14.54
C CYS A 85 2.96 3.21 -14.35
N LYS A 86 1.82 2.57 -14.06
CA LYS A 86 0.52 3.20 -13.85
C LYS A 86 0.12 3.01 -12.41
N SER A 87 -0.15 4.13 -11.75
CA SER A 87 -0.82 4.12 -10.46
C SER A 87 -2.32 4.12 -10.67
N PHE A 88 -3.03 3.31 -9.87
CA PHE A 88 -4.48 3.29 -9.81
C PHE A 88 -4.92 3.21 -8.35
N SER A 89 -6.21 3.43 -8.09
CA SER A 89 -6.71 3.35 -6.73
C SER A 89 -7.99 2.55 -6.64
N ILE A 90 -8.12 1.85 -5.52
CA ILE A 90 -9.35 1.21 -5.09
C ILE A 90 -9.85 1.92 -3.84
N ASN A 91 -11.17 1.92 -3.66
CA ASN A 91 -11.80 2.44 -2.45
C ASN A 91 -11.98 1.30 -1.44
N LEU A 92 -11.66 1.57 -0.18
CA LEU A 92 -11.99 0.76 0.99
C LEU A 92 -13.12 1.45 1.77
N GLY A 93 -13.17 1.31 3.09
CA GLY A 93 -14.18 1.95 3.93
C GLY A 93 -13.91 3.43 4.19
N THR A 94 -14.91 4.12 4.73
CA THR A 94 -14.83 5.53 5.15
C THR A 94 -14.69 5.60 6.66
N VAL A 95 -13.87 6.54 7.16
CA VAL A 95 -13.66 6.74 8.60
C VAL A 95 -13.52 8.21 8.93
N LYS A 96 -14.19 8.63 10.02
CA LYS A 96 -14.13 9.99 10.55
C LYS A 96 -12.83 10.23 11.33
N ALA A 97 -12.37 11.47 11.38
CA ALA A 97 -11.29 11.82 12.27
C ALA A 97 -11.72 11.66 13.73
N GLY A 98 -10.75 11.54 14.63
CA GLY A 98 -11.01 11.32 16.06
C GLY A 98 -11.58 9.93 16.42
N THR A 99 -11.87 9.07 15.44
CA THR A 99 -12.34 7.70 15.68
C THR A 99 -11.18 6.71 15.64
N ASN A 100 -11.16 5.74 16.55
CA ASN A 100 -10.22 4.62 16.48
C ASN A 100 -10.66 3.63 15.40
N TRP A 101 -9.72 3.17 14.58
CA TRP A 101 -10.00 2.23 13.52
C TRP A 101 -8.76 1.42 13.16
N GLN A 102 -8.95 0.38 12.35
CA GLN A 102 -7.89 -0.58 11.99
C GLN A 102 -7.66 -0.63 10.49
N TYR A 103 -6.41 -0.85 10.12
CA TYR A 103 -6.05 -1.29 8.78
C TYR A 103 -5.11 -2.49 8.81
N LYS A 104 -5.13 -3.24 7.70
CA LYS A 104 -4.24 -4.35 7.38
C LYS A 104 -3.72 -4.18 5.96
N ILE A 105 -2.41 -4.34 5.78
CA ILE A 105 -1.77 -4.61 4.49
C ILE A 105 -1.06 -5.94 4.63
N GLU A 106 -1.49 -6.95 3.87
CA GLU A 106 -0.83 -8.24 3.78
C GLU A 106 -0.38 -8.48 2.35
N VAL A 107 0.84 -8.99 2.19
CA VAL A 107 1.45 -9.36 0.91
C VAL A 107 2.01 -10.76 1.04
N ASN A 108 1.62 -11.64 0.11
CA ASN A 108 2.01 -13.04 0.10
C ASN A 108 2.10 -13.56 -1.35
N ASP A 109 2.43 -14.84 -1.49
CA ASP A 109 2.59 -15.55 -2.76
C ASP A 109 1.33 -15.54 -3.64
N GLU A 110 0.14 -15.52 -3.03
CA GLU A 110 -1.13 -15.43 -3.74
C GLU A 110 -1.40 -14.01 -4.28
N GLY A 111 -1.02 -12.98 -3.52
CA GLY A 111 -1.38 -11.61 -3.83
C GLY A 111 -1.25 -10.62 -2.69
N ILE A 112 -2.19 -9.69 -2.66
CA ILE A 112 -2.33 -8.69 -1.60
C ILE A 112 -3.70 -8.79 -0.94
N VAL A 113 -3.75 -8.63 0.38
CA VAL A 113 -5.00 -8.47 1.14
C VAL A 113 -4.96 -7.13 1.86
N LEU A 114 -6.00 -6.33 1.63
CA LEU A 114 -6.13 -4.98 2.15
C LEU A 114 -7.41 -4.89 2.97
N ALA A 115 -7.31 -4.45 4.21
CA ALA A 115 -8.47 -4.08 5.01
C ALA A 115 -8.31 -2.67 5.55
N ALA A 116 -9.35 -1.85 5.44
CA ALA A 116 -9.39 -0.53 6.07
C ALA A 116 -10.83 -0.11 6.33
N ALA A 117 -11.08 0.42 7.53
CA ALA A 117 -12.37 0.99 7.91
C ALA A 117 -13.57 0.04 7.63
N GLY A 118 -13.40 -1.24 7.96
CA GLY A 118 -14.45 -2.26 7.85
C GLY A 118 -14.64 -2.88 6.46
N VAL A 119 -13.86 -2.47 5.45
CA VAL A 119 -13.86 -3.10 4.13
C VAL A 119 -12.58 -3.88 3.93
N GLU A 120 -12.71 -5.15 3.53
CA GLU A 120 -11.60 -6.02 3.14
C GLU A 120 -11.69 -6.37 1.64
N LYS A 121 -10.54 -6.39 0.97
CA LYS A 121 -10.39 -6.76 -0.44
C LYS A 121 -9.09 -7.53 -0.65
N SER A 122 -9.13 -8.51 -1.56
CA SER A 122 -7.98 -9.34 -1.92
C SER A 122 -7.76 -9.32 -3.43
N PHE A 123 -6.51 -9.25 -3.85
CA PHE A 123 -6.12 -9.18 -5.27
C PHE A 123 -4.95 -10.10 -5.55
N SER A 124 -5.15 -11.05 -6.45
CA SER A 124 -4.09 -11.97 -6.88
C SER A 124 -3.16 -11.31 -7.90
N TRP A 125 -1.91 -11.76 -7.92
CA TRP A 125 -0.94 -11.35 -8.94
C TRP A 125 -1.44 -11.69 -10.36
N GLY A 126 -1.15 -10.82 -11.33
CA GLY A 126 -1.51 -10.99 -12.74
C GLY A 126 -3.01 -10.89 -13.06
N THR A 127 -3.87 -10.72 -12.06
CA THR A 127 -5.33 -10.74 -12.24
C THR A 127 -5.90 -9.32 -12.31
N SER A 128 -6.95 -9.13 -13.13
CA SER A 128 -7.62 -7.82 -13.25
C SER A 128 -8.22 -7.38 -11.93
N ILE A 129 -7.90 -6.15 -11.52
CA ILE A 129 -8.40 -5.55 -10.29
C ILE A 129 -9.67 -4.77 -10.58
N GLU A 130 -10.80 -5.32 -10.13
CA GLU A 130 -12.13 -4.74 -10.28
C GLU A 130 -12.36 -4.25 -11.72
N LYS A 131 -12.83 -3.01 -11.89
CA LYS A 131 -13.01 -2.35 -13.20
C LYS A 131 -11.91 -1.33 -13.49
N THR A 132 -10.74 -1.47 -12.87
CA THR A 132 -9.64 -0.50 -13.03
C THR A 132 -8.94 -0.62 -14.39
N GLY A 133 -9.05 -1.79 -15.05
CA GLY A 133 -8.31 -2.09 -16.27
C GLY A 133 -6.84 -2.44 -16.04
N TYR A 134 -6.41 -2.57 -14.77
CA TYR A 134 -5.04 -2.89 -14.38
C TYR A 134 -4.96 -4.23 -13.65
N THR A 135 -3.75 -4.79 -13.64
CA THR A 135 -3.34 -5.94 -12.84
C THR A 135 -2.15 -5.54 -11.99
N LEU A 136 -1.81 -6.32 -10.96
CA LEU A 136 -0.48 -6.25 -10.34
C LEU A 136 0.45 -7.20 -11.06
N ASP A 137 1.53 -6.68 -11.62
CA ASP A 137 2.54 -7.44 -12.33
C ASP A 137 3.12 -8.54 -11.40
N PRO A 138 3.11 -9.82 -11.80
CA PRO A 138 3.69 -10.90 -11.00
C PRO A 138 5.15 -10.69 -10.61
N SER A 139 5.89 -9.83 -11.33
CA SER A 139 7.27 -9.48 -10.96
C SER A 139 7.37 -8.82 -9.58
N TRP A 140 6.30 -8.22 -9.04
CA TRP A 140 6.28 -7.74 -7.66
C TRP A 140 6.56 -8.86 -6.65
N ALA A 141 6.18 -10.10 -6.97
CA ALA A 141 6.42 -11.29 -6.17
C ALA A 141 7.67 -12.07 -6.63
N SER A 142 8.50 -11.52 -7.53
CA SER A 142 9.73 -12.17 -7.97
C SER A 142 10.78 -12.23 -6.85
N ASP A 143 11.58 -13.29 -6.85
CA ASP A 143 12.80 -13.39 -6.03
C ASP A 143 13.79 -12.25 -6.29
N SER A 144 13.75 -11.59 -7.45
CA SER A 144 14.61 -10.44 -7.69
C SER A 144 14.15 -9.17 -6.97
N ASN A 145 12.95 -9.18 -6.36
CA ASN A 145 12.36 -8.05 -5.67
C ASN A 145 12.39 -8.24 -4.15
N SER A 146 12.49 -7.14 -3.41
CA SER A 146 12.34 -7.12 -1.96
C SER A 146 11.71 -5.81 -1.51
N PHE A 147 11.11 -5.80 -0.32
CA PHE A 147 10.42 -4.65 0.27
C PHE A 147 11.05 -4.26 1.59
#